data_AF-A0A6V7VKR3-F1
#
_entry.id   AF-A0A6V7VKR3-F1
#
_cell.length_a   1.000
_cell.length_b   1.000
_cell.length_c   1.000
_cell.angle_alpha   90.00
_cell.angle_beta   90.00
_cell.angle_gamma   90.00
#
_symmetry.space_group_name_H-M   'P 1'
#
loop_
_entity.id
_entity.type
_entity.pdbx_description
1 polymer ?
#
loop_
_entity_poly.entity_id
_entity_poly.type
_entity_poly.pdbx_seq_one_letter_code
_entity_poly.pdbx_strand_id
1 'polypeptide(L)'
;MKILIKICLKFLEKEIMEWIKKVKQMKGINEFNGEYSNKEDFQLKIGGSQILETNTSLSDMDILCILPKYINIYDFNGEDEIYGLYGRLLLNKEINVNIVQTSRILMIELKIDGIDVDLIYAQIPLKM
;
A
#
# COMPACT_ATOMS: atom_id res chain seq x y z
N MET A 1 -20.60 1.42 3.87
CA MET A 1 -19.28 1.04 4.43
C MET A 1 -18.58 -0.06 3.65
N LYS A 2 -19.12 -1.30 3.56
CA LYS A 2 -18.47 -2.40 2.82
C LYS A 2 -18.11 -2.08 1.35
N ILE A 3 -18.95 -1.28 0.66
CA ILE A 3 -18.68 -0.82 -0.71
C ILE A 3 -17.47 0.14 -0.75
N LEU A 4 -17.39 1.07 0.20
CA LEU A 4 -16.32 2.06 0.29
C LEU A 4 -14.96 1.41 0.60
N ILE A 5 -14.95 0.44 1.53
CA ILE A 5 -13.77 -0.40 1.81
C ILE A 5 -13.26 -1.07 0.54
N LYS A 6 -14.17 -1.61 -0.27
CA LYS A 6 -13.83 -2.28 -1.52
C LYS A 6 -13.27 -1.31 -2.57
N ILE A 7 -13.71 -0.06 -2.58
CA ILE A 7 -13.18 0.98 -3.47
C ILE A 7 -11.74 1.33 -3.07
N CYS A 8 -11.51 1.61 -1.78
CA CYS A 8 -10.18 1.92 -1.25
C CYS A 8 -9.18 0.78 -1.51
N LEU A 9 -9.56 -0.46 -1.23
CA LEU A 9 -8.71 -1.62 -1.49
C LEU A 9 -8.37 -1.78 -2.98
N LYS A 10 -9.36 -1.64 -3.88
CA LYS A 10 -9.11 -1.75 -5.32
C LYS A 10 -8.16 -0.68 -5.84
N PHE A 11 -8.34 0.55 -5.34
CA PHE A 11 -7.46 1.65 -5.67
C PHE A 11 -6.02 1.35 -5.23
N LEU A 12 -5.83 0.95 -3.96
CA LEU A 12 -4.53 0.63 -3.41
C LEU A 12 -3.89 -0.58 -4.09
N GLU A 13 -4.65 -1.63 -4.36
CA GLU A 13 -4.19 -2.80 -5.10
C GLU A 13 -3.61 -2.40 -6.46
N LYS A 14 -4.31 -1.52 -7.20
CA LYS A 14 -3.84 -1.02 -8.50
C LYS A 14 -2.54 -0.25 -8.37
N GLU A 15 -2.47 0.72 -7.46
CA GLU A 15 -1.28 1.58 -7.33
C GLU A 15 -0.06 0.81 -6.83
N ILE A 16 -0.24 -0.10 -5.86
CA ILE A 16 0.84 -0.93 -5.32
C ILE A 16 1.32 -1.93 -6.37
N MET A 17 0.41 -2.58 -7.10
CA MET A 17 0.78 -3.51 -8.16
C MET A 17 1.65 -2.84 -9.23
N GLU A 18 1.25 -1.67 -9.71
CA GLU A 18 2.00 -0.92 -10.71
C GLU A 18 3.34 -0.39 -10.17
N TRP A 19 3.40 -0.01 -8.90
CA TRP A 19 4.65 0.34 -8.23
C TRP A 19 5.61 -0.86 -8.14
N ILE A 20 5.12 -2.03 -7.69
CA ILE A 20 5.94 -3.24 -7.56
C ILE A 20 6.56 -3.66 -8.90
N LYS A 21 5.80 -3.58 -10.00
CA LYS A 21 6.32 -3.85 -11.35
C LYS A 21 7.56 -3.00 -11.66
N LYS A 22 7.52 -1.70 -11.36
CA LYS A 22 8.66 -0.79 -11.55
C LYS A 22 9.83 -1.16 -10.65
N VAL A 23 9.57 -1.45 -9.37
CA VAL A 23 10.61 -1.86 -8.41
C VAL A 23 11.32 -3.14 -8.87
N LYS A 24 10.58 -4.14 -9.37
CA LYS A 24 11.16 -5.38 -9.93
C LYS A 24 12.09 -5.09 -11.12
N GLN A 25 11.62 -4.29 -12.08
CA GLN A 25 12.41 -3.91 -13.26
C GLN A 25 13.72 -3.22 -12.85
N MET A 26 13.65 -2.27 -11.92
CA MET A 26 14.82 -1.51 -11.46
C MET A 26 15.82 -2.36 -10.68
N LYS A 27 15.34 -3.33 -9.91
CA LYS A 27 16.20 -4.25 -9.15
C LYS A 27 16.73 -5.41 -9.99
N GLY A 28 16.45 -5.44 -11.31
CA GLY A 28 16.87 -6.50 -12.20
C GLY A 28 16.25 -7.86 -11.85
N ILE A 29 15.10 -7.86 -11.17
CA ILE A 29 14.37 -9.07 -10.82
C ILE A 29 13.61 -9.48 -12.10
N ASN A 30 14.30 -10.24 -12.95
CA ASN A 30 13.72 -10.77 -14.18
C ASN A 30 12.67 -11.83 -13.82
N GLU A 31 11.41 -11.56 -14.19
CA GLU A 31 10.39 -12.59 -14.30
C GLU A 31 10.83 -13.55 -15.40
N PHE A 32 11.45 -14.68 -15.02
CA PHE A 32 11.77 -15.75 -15.98
C PHE A 32 10.51 -16.49 -16.47
N ASN A 33 9.31 -16.06 -16.08
CA ASN A 33 8.03 -16.50 -16.62
C ASN A 33 7.10 -15.27 -16.67
N GLY A 34 6.85 -14.75 -17.87
CA GLY A 34 6.16 -13.48 -18.10
C GLY A 34 4.69 -13.46 -17.72
N GLU A 35 4.40 -13.42 -16.43
CA GLU A 35 3.09 -13.06 -15.91
C GLU A 35 3.26 -11.91 -14.93
N TYR A 36 2.64 -10.79 -15.28
CA TYR A 36 2.31 -9.63 -14.45
C TYR A 36 2.45 -9.88 -12.96
N SER A 37 3.03 -8.93 -12.23
CA SER A 37 3.04 -8.90 -10.76
C SER A 37 1.80 -9.59 -10.17
N ASN A 38 1.97 -10.82 -9.68
CA ASN A 38 0.84 -11.64 -9.28
C ASN A 38 0.25 -11.07 -7.99
N LYS A 39 -1.00 -11.43 -7.67
CA LYS A 39 -1.57 -11.17 -6.31
C LYS A 39 -0.72 -11.76 -5.18
N GLU A 40 0.28 -12.54 -5.52
CA GLU A 40 1.32 -13.06 -4.65
C GLU A 40 2.31 -11.95 -4.25
N ASP A 41 2.63 -10.97 -5.08
CA ASP A 41 3.69 -10.00 -4.78
C ASP A 41 3.40 -9.05 -3.61
N PHE A 42 2.16 -8.98 -3.12
CA PHE A 42 1.81 -8.26 -1.90
C PHE A 42 0.44 -8.70 -1.38
N GLN A 43 0.14 -8.38 -0.12
CA GLN A 43 -1.20 -8.53 0.42
C GLN A 43 -1.63 -7.27 1.17
N LEU A 44 -2.90 -6.90 1.01
CA LEU A 44 -3.55 -5.90 1.86
C LEU A 44 -4.43 -6.62 2.88
N LYS A 45 -4.24 -6.32 4.16
CA LYS A 45 -5.09 -6.81 5.25
C LYS A 45 -5.69 -5.64 5.99
N ILE A 46 -7.02 -5.62 6.10
CA ILE A 46 -7.72 -4.65 6.93
C ILE A 46 -7.44 -4.99 8.40
N GLY A 47 -7.23 -3.97 9.22
CA GLY A 47 -7.04 -4.07 10.67
C GLY A 47 -8.04 -3.25 11.48
N GLY A 48 -7.67 -3.02 12.74
CA GLY A 48 -8.34 -2.08 13.64
C GLY A 48 -9.83 -2.28 13.85
N SER A 49 -10.57 -1.17 13.99
CA SER A 49 -12.00 -1.19 14.32
C SER A 49 -12.86 -1.88 13.25
N GLN A 50 -12.37 -1.92 12.01
CA GLN A 50 -13.07 -2.51 10.86
C GLN A 50 -13.21 -4.04 10.98
N ILE A 51 -12.16 -4.73 11.42
CA ILE A 51 -12.23 -6.20 11.61
C ILE A 51 -12.96 -6.59 12.89
N LEU A 52 -13.07 -5.66 13.85
CA LEU A 52 -13.78 -5.86 15.11
C LEU A 52 -15.27 -5.52 14.99
N GLU A 53 -15.71 -5.02 13.83
CA GLU A 53 -17.08 -4.54 13.58
C GLU A 53 -17.55 -3.46 14.57
N THR A 54 -16.61 -2.69 15.13
CA THR A 54 -16.87 -1.57 16.07
C THR A 54 -16.69 -0.20 15.43
N ASN A 55 -16.42 -0.17 14.13
CA ASN A 55 -16.12 1.05 13.41
C ASN A 55 -17.40 1.90 13.18
N THR A 56 -17.20 3.21 13.08
CA THR A 56 -18.27 4.19 12.84
C THR A 56 -18.08 4.88 11.49
N SER A 57 -18.99 5.79 11.13
CA SER A 57 -18.86 6.61 9.91
C SER A 57 -17.68 7.58 9.94
N LEU A 58 -17.08 7.82 11.10
CA LEU A 58 -15.92 8.68 11.29
C LEU A 58 -14.63 7.89 11.51
N SER A 59 -14.71 6.56 11.53
CA SER A 59 -13.52 5.73 11.69
C SER A 59 -12.69 5.72 10.41
N ASP A 60 -11.40 5.82 10.60
CA ASP A 60 -10.36 5.52 9.63
C ASP A 60 -10.37 4.03 9.23
N MET A 61 -9.53 3.72 8.24
CA MET A 61 -9.29 2.37 7.77
C MET A 61 -7.82 2.00 7.94
N ASP A 62 -7.55 1.11 8.88
CA ASP A 62 -6.24 0.51 9.02
C ASP A 62 -6.00 -0.55 7.95
N ILE A 63 -4.96 -0.40 7.14
CA ILE A 63 -4.57 -1.36 6.11
C ILE A 63 -3.10 -1.72 6.28
N LEU A 64 -2.85 -2.99 6.58
CA LEU A 64 -1.52 -3.57 6.57
C LEU A 64 -1.13 -3.97 5.13
N CYS A 65 -0.09 -3.34 4.60
CA CYS A 65 0.53 -3.64 3.33
C CYS A 65 1.71 -4.60 3.53
N ILE A 66 1.48 -5.87 3.23
CA ILE A 66 2.47 -6.94 3.36
C ILE A 66 3.24 -7.08 2.06
N LEU A 67 4.55 -6.87 2.14
CA LEU A 67 5.45 -6.78 1.00
C LEU A 67 6.58 -7.83 1.09
N PRO A 68 7.15 -8.22 -0.06
CA PRO A 68 8.22 -9.20 -0.15
C PRO A 68 9.55 -8.60 0.31
N LYS A 69 10.50 -9.49 0.61
CA LYS A 69 11.80 -9.12 1.19
C LYS A 69 12.64 -8.16 0.32
N TYR A 70 12.44 -8.17 -0.99
CA TYR A 70 13.17 -7.26 -1.88
C TYR A 70 12.64 -5.82 -1.82
N ILE A 71 11.46 -5.58 -1.25
CA ILE A 71 10.88 -4.24 -1.06
C ILE A 71 11.12 -3.80 0.38
N ASN A 72 12.10 -2.93 0.56
CA ASN A 72 12.44 -2.39 1.86
C ASN A 72 11.57 -1.16 2.18
N ILE A 73 11.76 -0.65 3.39
CA ILE A 73 10.97 0.46 3.92
C ILE A 73 11.25 1.79 3.20
N TYR A 74 12.45 1.96 2.63
CA TYR A 74 12.82 3.12 1.84
C TYR A 74 12.12 3.14 0.48
N ASP A 75 11.89 1.97 -0.12
CA ASP A 75 11.06 1.86 -1.32
C ASP A 75 9.60 2.24 -0.99
N PHE A 76 9.12 1.91 0.21
CA PHE A 76 7.74 2.22 0.63
C PHE A 76 7.52 3.71 0.87
N ASN A 77 8.43 4.39 1.60
CA ASN A 77 8.28 5.82 1.94
C ASN A 77 9.00 6.78 0.99
N GLY A 78 9.65 6.29 -0.06
CA GLY A 78 10.40 7.13 -0.99
C GLY A 78 9.53 8.21 -1.66
N GLU A 79 10.07 9.41 -1.81
CA GLU A 79 9.39 10.54 -2.48
C GLU A 79 9.57 10.51 -4.01
N ASP A 80 10.54 9.75 -4.52
CA ASP A 80 10.76 9.59 -5.96
C ASP A 80 9.67 8.67 -6.53
N GLU A 81 8.84 9.18 -7.43
CA GLU A 81 7.75 8.45 -8.10
C GLU A 81 8.16 7.16 -8.82
N ILE A 82 9.44 7.03 -9.15
CA ILE A 82 9.98 5.86 -9.86
C ILE A 82 10.18 4.69 -8.89
N TYR A 83 10.60 4.97 -7.65
CA TYR A 83 11.02 3.96 -6.67
C TYR A 83 10.11 3.88 -5.44
N GLY A 84 9.49 5.00 -5.11
CA GLY A 84 8.75 5.26 -3.88
C GLY A 84 7.24 5.03 -4.04
N LEU A 85 6.63 4.22 -3.17
CA LEU A 85 5.17 4.12 -3.13
C LEU A 85 4.55 5.47 -2.74
N TYR A 86 5.11 6.16 -1.75
CA TYR A 86 4.63 7.48 -1.36
C TYR A 86 4.68 8.49 -2.52
N GLY A 87 5.83 8.65 -3.17
CA GLY A 87 5.99 9.56 -4.30
C GLY A 87 4.98 9.28 -5.41
N ARG A 88 4.73 7.99 -5.69
CA ARG A 88 3.70 7.58 -6.64
C ARG A 88 2.29 8.00 -6.20
N LEU A 89 1.91 7.74 -4.95
CA LEU A 89 0.59 8.10 -4.44
C LEU A 89 0.40 9.62 -4.44
N LEU A 90 1.45 10.39 -4.15
CA LEU A 90 1.44 11.85 -4.13
C LEU A 90 1.10 12.49 -5.50
N LEU A 91 1.41 11.81 -6.61
CA LEU A 91 1.06 12.29 -7.95
C LEU A 91 -0.42 12.12 -8.28
N ASN A 92 -1.13 11.26 -7.56
CA ASN A 92 -2.52 11.00 -7.84
C ASN A 92 -3.37 12.14 -7.25
N LYS A 93 -3.82 13.05 -8.13
CA LYS A 93 -4.62 14.22 -7.77
C LYS A 93 -6.02 13.89 -7.22
N GLU A 94 -6.46 12.64 -7.33
CA GLU A 94 -7.77 12.19 -6.84
C GLU A 94 -7.75 11.84 -5.34
N ILE A 95 -6.56 11.75 -4.73
CA ILE A 95 -6.39 11.43 -3.31
C ILE A 95 -5.54 12.48 -2.62
N ASN A 96 -5.80 12.73 -1.33
CA ASN A 96 -4.85 13.48 -0.51
C ASN A 96 -3.90 12.49 0.16
N VAL A 97 -2.61 12.79 0.13
CA VAL A 97 -1.56 11.90 0.65
C VAL A 97 -0.70 12.69 1.62
N ASN A 98 -0.55 12.17 2.83
CA ASN A 98 0.40 12.67 3.82
C ASN A 98 1.31 11.51 4.25
N ILE A 99 2.60 11.78 4.45
CA ILE A 99 3.44 10.88 5.23
C ILE A 99 3.25 11.19 6.70
N VAL A 100 2.98 10.14 7.48
CA VAL A 100 3.16 10.19 8.93
C VAL A 100 4.21 9.17 9.32
N GLN A 101 5.43 9.68 9.49
CA GLN A 101 6.52 8.94 10.07
C GLN A 101 6.53 9.16 11.59
N THR A 102 6.01 8.18 12.33
CA THR A 102 6.15 8.17 13.79
C THR A 102 7.41 7.41 14.21
N SER A 103 7.80 7.51 15.48
CA SER A 103 8.95 6.79 16.04
C SER A 103 8.73 5.28 16.19
N ARG A 104 7.53 4.76 15.93
CA ARG A 104 7.15 3.36 16.19
C ARG A 104 6.60 2.62 14.97
N ILE A 105 5.92 3.33 14.08
CA ILE A 105 5.28 2.77 12.89
C ILE A 105 5.51 3.74 11.72
N LEU A 106 5.91 3.17 10.59
CA LEU A 106 5.99 3.86 9.31
C LEU A 106 4.71 3.55 8.54
N MET A 107 3.93 4.59 8.28
CA MET A 107 2.68 4.50 7.53
C MET A 107 2.51 5.71 6.61
N ILE A 108 1.72 5.50 5.56
CA ILE A 108 1.27 6.56 4.66
C ILE A 108 -0.19 6.81 5.00
N GLU A 109 -0.52 8.04 5.40
CA GLU A 109 -1.90 8.46 5.63
C GLU A 109 -2.49 8.95 4.31
N LEU A 110 -3.66 8.43 3.97
CA LEU A 110 -4.34 8.71 2.71
C LEU A 110 -5.75 9.19 3.01
N LYS A 111 -6.27 10.10 2.18
CA LYS A 111 -7.69 10.42 2.12
C LYS A 111 -8.21 10.04 0.74
N ILE A 112 -8.96 8.93 0.67
CA ILE A 112 -9.51 8.36 -0.56
C ILE A 112 -11.02 8.59 -0.55
N ASP A 113 -11.56 9.39 -1.48
CA ASP A 113 -12.99 9.74 -1.53
C ASP A 113 -13.56 10.22 -0.18
N GLY A 114 -12.75 10.97 0.58
CA GLY A 114 -13.12 11.50 1.89
C GLY A 114 -12.91 10.53 3.07
N ILE A 115 -12.43 9.31 2.82
CA ILE A 115 -12.15 8.28 3.84
C ILE A 115 -10.68 8.35 4.21
N ASP A 116 -10.41 8.49 5.51
CA ASP A 116 -9.06 8.44 6.05
C ASP A 116 -8.58 6.98 6.13
N VAL A 117 -7.37 6.70 5.62
CA VAL A 117 -6.80 5.37 5.46
C VAL A 117 -5.35 5.38 5.90
N ASP A 118 -5.02 4.50 6.84
CA ASP A 118 -3.67 4.31 7.36
C ASP A 118 -3.03 3.11 6.69
N LEU A 119 -2.10 3.35 5.75
CA LEU A 119 -1.39 2.30 5.03
C LEU A 119 -0.09 1.96 5.73
N ILE A 120 -0.07 0.84 6.45
CA ILE A 120 1.03 0.42 7.31
C ILE A 120 1.97 -0.53 6.56
N TYR A 121 3.27 -0.29 6.63
CA TYR A 121 4.28 -1.17 6.06
C TYR A 121 4.47 -2.46 6.87
N ALA A 122 4.47 -3.61 6.21
CA ALA A 122 4.98 -4.86 6.74
C ALA A 122 5.82 -5.60 5.70
N GLN A 123 6.96 -6.12 6.13
CA GLN A 123 7.77 -7.00 5.31
C GLN A 123 7.79 -8.39 5.92
N ILE A 124 7.35 -9.38 5.15
CA ILE A 124 7.46 -10.77 5.55
C ILE A 124 8.44 -11.44 4.59
N PRO A 125 9.39 -12.26 5.07
CA PRO A 125 10.12 -13.18 4.22
C PRO A 125 9.16 -14.29 3.78
N LEU A 126 8.20 -13.96 2.93
CA LEU A 126 7.34 -14.94 2.31
C LEU A 126 8.23 -15.80 1.42
N LYS A 127 8.24 -17.12 1.67
CA LYS A 127 8.55 -18.08 0.61
C LYS A 127 7.37 -17.99 -0.35
N MET A 128 7.52 -17.23 -1.41
CA MET A 128 6.57 -17.23 -2.53
C MET A 128 7.26 -17.96 -3.66
#